data_AF-A0A6N6TG46-F1
#
_entry.id   AF-A0A6N6TG46-F1
#
_cell.length_a   1.000
_cell.length_b   1.000
_cell.length_c   1.000
_cell.angle_alpha   90.00
_cell.angle_beta   90.00
_cell.angle_gamma   90.00
#
_symmetry.space_group_name_H-M   'P 1'
#
loop_
_entity.id
_entity.type
_entity.pdbx_description
1 polymer ?
#
loop_
_entity_poly.entity_id
_entity_poly.type
_entity_poly.pdbx_seq_one_letter_code
_entity_poly.pdbx_strand_id
1 'polypeptide(L)'
;MSDLQYNGRIQAVHVLFTSARLQNDVLAVRQGLPFGARYGAVLIGPDISLPGGTTNNPPAAAGLIWSTQAGPGRPNVTFVQDLNFSWKRGHLVNGEWSGPGQWDNMTPLTPGDNSNHKTVEQYMRNFCQASLNYDATGPYKPAWYGIAYLVQCSTDPWAAVPANADLYSYAPAFIRVSWRAVRIPKPNLPPTRIQAYLDGYNGFPTVPVLPFQAPARPGAIGGACVPLGNVAGGPVFPYGGFYGPYPAAQANGFDGQIEIHQN
;
A
#
# COMPACT_ATOMS: atom_id res chain seq x y z
N MET A 1 -1.07 33.06 -7.36
CA MET A 1 -1.11 32.33 -6.07
C MET A 1 -0.11 33.04 -5.16
N SER A 2 -0.59 33.62 -4.06
CA SER A 2 0.17 34.54 -3.17
C SER A 2 0.72 33.82 -1.93
N ASP A 3 1.84 34.30 -1.42
CA ASP A 3 2.76 33.66 -0.46
C ASP A 3 2.26 33.48 0.98
N LEU A 4 3.05 32.72 1.76
CA LEU A 4 2.90 32.48 3.20
C LEU A 4 4.25 32.66 3.92
N GLN A 5 4.35 33.66 4.81
CA GLN A 5 5.61 34.05 5.45
C GLN A 5 5.73 33.64 6.92
N TYR A 6 6.93 33.23 7.35
CA TYR A 6 7.23 32.85 8.74
C TYR A 6 8.28 33.77 9.39
N ASN A 7 8.20 33.93 10.72
CA ASN A 7 8.74 35.03 11.56
C ASN A 7 7.98 36.39 11.49
N GLY A 8 6.85 36.40 10.78
CA GLY A 8 5.74 37.36 10.91
C GLY A 8 4.35 36.74 10.69
N ARG A 9 4.33 35.44 10.34
CA ARG A 9 3.26 34.43 10.33
C ARG A 9 2.08 34.65 9.36
N ILE A 10 2.15 33.95 8.23
CA ILE A 10 1.05 33.52 7.38
C ILE A 10 1.38 32.07 6.96
N GLN A 11 0.45 31.11 7.17
CA GLN A 11 0.48 29.77 6.55
C GLN A 11 -0.96 29.27 6.25
N ALA A 12 -1.36 29.17 4.97
CA ALA A 12 -2.41 28.31 4.42
C ALA A 12 -2.42 28.37 2.87
N VAL A 13 -1.78 27.41 2.20
CA VAL A 13 -2.11 26.76 0.90
C VAL A 13 -1.09 25.62 0.78
N HIS A 14 -1.59 24.42 1.01
CA HIS A 14 -0.85 23.18 1.20
C HIS A 14 -0.02 22.82 -0.04
N VAL A 15 1.25 22.47 0.18
CA VAL A 15 1.82 21.28 -0.47
C VAL A 15 2.30 20.41 0.68
N LEU A 16 1.34 19.81 1.37
CA LEU A 16 1.64 18.58 2.08
C LEU A 16 1.84 17.54 0.95
N PHE A 17 2.65 16.54 1.17
CA PHE A 17 2.92 15.59 0.10
C PHE A 17 1.77 14.59 0.00
N THR A 18 1.39 14.18 -1.21
CA THR A 18 0.47 13.05 -1.41
C THR A 18 1.16 11.75 -1.05
N SER A 19 2.29 11.50 -1.71
CA SER A 19 3.06 10.27 -1.61
C SER A 19 4.53 10.57 -1.84
N ALA A 20 5.40 9.89 -1.11
CA ALA A 20 6.84 9.90 -1.35
C ALA A 20 7.41 8.51 -1.11
N ARG A 21 8.68 8.29 -1.46
CA ARG A 21 9.37 7.01 -1.16
C ARG A 21 8.58 5.79 -1.64
N LEU A 22 7.94 5.91 -2.81
CA LEU A 22 7.28 4.79 -3.46
C LEU A 22 8.36 3.79 -3.88
N GLN A 23 8.18 2.54 -3.51
CA GLN A 23 9.06 1.48 -3.94
C GLN A 23 8.29 0.20 -4.17
N ASN A 24 8.66 -0.45 -5.25
CA ASN A 24 8.19 -1.74 -5.66
C ASN A 24 9.38 -2.69 -5.75
N ASP A 25 9.17 -3.94 -5.37
CA ASP A 25 10.21 -4.96 -5.49
C ASP A 25 10.19 -5.63 -6.87
N VAL A 26 11.15 -6.51 -7.09
CA VAL A 26 11.14 -7.42 -8.23
C VAL A 26 9.93 -8.35 -8.22
N LEU A 27 9.70 -8.98 -9.36
CA LEU A 27 8.65 -9.96 -9.51
C LEU A 27 8.90 -11.20 -8.63
N ALA A 28 7.83 -11.75 -8.06
CA ALA A 28 7.84 -13.05 -7.41
C ALA A 28 8.08 -14.13 -8.47
N VAL A 29 8.90 -15.14 -8.13
CA VAL A 29 9.08 -16.32 -8.99
C VAL A 29 8.13 -17.38 -8.50
N ARG A 30 7.14 -17.75 -9.31
CA ARG A 30 6.15 -18.79 -9.01
C ARG A 30 6.20 -19.84 -10.10
N GLN A 31 6.37 -21.10 -9.70
CA GLN A 31 6.53 -22.22 -10.64
C GLN A 31 7.63 -21.96 -11.69
N GLY A 32 8.70 -21.25 -11.30
CA GLY A 32 9.81 -20.89 -12.20
C GLY A 32 9.54 -19.73 -13.17
N LEU A 33 8.43 -19.00 -13.03
CA LEU A 33 8.13 -17.81 -13.85
C LEU A 33 8.05 -16.54 -13.01
N PRO A 34 8.66 -15.42 -13.44
CA PRO A 34 8.49 -14.12 -12.79
C PRO A 34 7.10 -13.56 -13.09
N PHE A 35 6.27 -13.40 -12.06
CA PHE A 35 4.90 -12.95 -12.21
C PHE A 35 4.35 -12.34 -10.92
N GLY A 36 3.85 -11.10 -11.02
CA GLY A 36 3.38 -10.31 -9.88
C GLY A 36 4.50 -9.88 -8.94
N ALA A 37 4.24 -8.86 -8.14
CA ALA A 37 5.17 -8.23 -7.22
C ALA A 37 5.39 -9.03 -5.94
N ARG A 38 6.57 -8.89 -5.32
CA ARG A 38 6.83 -9.41 -3.97
C ARG A 38 6.30 -8.48 -2.88
N TYR A 39 6.52 -7.18 -3.01
CA TYR A 39 5.97 -6.17 -2.11
C TYR A 39 5.84 -4.80 -2.81
N GLY A 40 5.05 -3.92 -2.21
CA GLY A 40 4.98 -2.50 -2.55
C GLY A 40 4.92 -1.66 -1.26
N ALA A 41 5.61 -0.53 -1.23
CA ALA A 41 5.67 0.37 -0.09
C ALA A 41 5.56 1.83 -0.54
N VAL A 42 4.92 2.68 0.28
CA VAL A 42 4.82 4.11 0.02
C VAL A 42 4.64 4.90 1.31
N LEU A 43 5.22 6.09 1.37
CA LEU A 43 4.93 7.06 2.42
C LEU A 43 3.76 7.90 1.95
N ILE A 44 2.65 7.87 2.66
CA ILE A 44 1.43 8.61 2.31
C ILE A 44 1.33 9.82 3.23
N GLY A 45 1.07 10.98 2.66
CA GLY A 45 0.87 12.22 3.41
C GLY A 45 -0.58 12.71 3.37
N PRO A 46 -0.89 13.78 4.10
CA PRO A 46 -2.27 14.25 4.27
C PRO A 46 -2.94 14.71 2.97
N ASP A 47 -2.17 15.23 2.00
CA ASP A 47 -2.70 15.82 0.76
C ASP A 47 -3.33 14.82 -0.18
N ILE A 48 -3.18 13.51 0.06
CA ILE A 48 -3.95 12.49 -0.66
C ILE A 48 -5.47 12.70 -0.53
N SER A 49 -5.92 13.39 0.52
CA SER A 49 -7.33 13.67 0.81
C SER A 49 -7.84 14.96 0.15
N LEU A 50 -6.98 15.75 -0.48
CA LEU A 50 -7.36 16.98 -1.17
C LEU A 50 -7.83 16.71 -2.61
N PRO A 51 -8.70 17.57 -3.19
CA PRO A 51 -8.98 17.55 -4.62
C PRO A 51 -7.71 17.68 -5.45
N GLY A 52 -7.50 16.78 -6.41
CA GLY A 52 -6.29 16.74 -7.23
C GLY A 52 -5.06 16.13 -6.54
N GLY A 53 -5.19 15.73 -5.27
CA GLY A 53 -4.15 15.03 -4.53
C GLY A 53 -3.97 13.57 -4.95
N THR A 54 -4.94 12.99 -5.67
CA THR A 54 -4.88 11.62 -6.19
C THR A 54 -4.29 11.55 -7.59
N THR A 55 -3.49 10.53 -7.87
CA THR A 55 -3.11 10.17 -9.25
C THR A 55 -4.17 9.25 -9.88
N ASN A 56 -4.01 8.94 -11.17
CA ASN A 56 -4.81 7.90 -11.82
C ASN A 56 -3.89 6.96 -12.61
N ASN A 57 -3.41 5.92 -11.94
CA ASN A 57 -2.61 4.87 -12.55
C ASN A 57 -3.44 3.58 -12.61
N PRO A 58 -4.23 3.36 -13.68
CA PRO A 58 -5.05 2.17 -13.79
C PRO A 58 -4.19 0.90 -14.00
N PRO A 59 -4.73 -0.29 -13.67
CA PRO A 59 -3.99 -1.52 -13.90
C PRO A 59 -3.74 -1.80 -15.39
N ALA A 60 -2.48 -1.75 -15.83
CA ALA A 60 -2.10 -1.94 -17.24
C ALA A 60 -1.27 -3.21 -17.49
N ALA A 61 -0.71 -3.85 -16.45
CA ALA A 61 0.16 -5.00 -16.61
C ALA A 61 -0.52 -6.15 -17.35
N ALA A 62 0.13 -6.70 -18.36
CA ALA A 62 -0.32 -7.85 -19.14
C ALA A 62 0.84 -8.84 -19.28
N GLY A 63 0.58 -10.07 -19.70
CA GLY A 63 1.67 -11.04 -19.92
C GLY A 63 1.29 -12.49 -19.64
N LEU A 64 2.34 -13.31 -19.45
CA LEU A 64 2.22 -14.74 -19.23
C LEU A 64 1.35 -15.04 -18.01
N ILE A 65 0.52 -16.07 -18.15
CA ILE A 65 -0.53 -16.53 -17.23
C ILE A 65 -1.65 -15.50 -16.99
N TRP A 66 -1.43 -14.20 -17.16
CA TRP A 66 -2.52 -13.21 -17.12
C TRP A 66 -3.38 -13.23 -18.37
N SER A 67 -2.80 -12.86 -19.51
CA SER A 67 -3.48 -12.73 -20.81
C SER A 67 -2.92 -13.66 -21.88
N THR A 68 -1.78 -14.30 -21.61
CA THR A 68 -1.06 -15.20 -22.53
C THR A 68 -0.69 -16.49 -21.82
N GLN A 69 -0.84 -17.66 -22.43
CA GLN A 69 -0.41 -18.93 -21.81
C GLN A 69 1.12 -19.00 -21.68
N ALA A 70 1.62 -19.71 -20.65
CA ALA A 70 3.07 -19.87 -20.43
C ALA A 70 3.72 -21.05 -21.16
N GLY A 71 2.97 -21.75 -22.03
CA GLY A 71 3.49 -22.83 -22.88
C GLY A 71 3.27 -24.25 -22.33
N PRO A 72 3.95 -25.26 -22.89
CA PRO A 72 3.74 -26.67 -22.56
C PRO A 72 4.01 -27.01 -21.08
N GLY A 73 3.21 -27.90 -20.51
CA GLY A 73 3.33 -28.32 -19.10
C GLY A 73 2.89 -27.26 -18.08
N ARG A 74 2.25 -26.19 -18.55
CA ARG A 74 1.68 -25.08 -17.75
C ARG A 74 0.16 -25.09 -17.85
N PRO A 75 -0.56 -24.23 -17.11
CA PRO A 75 -2.01 -24.17 -17.21
C PRO A 75 -2.42 -23.82 -18.65
N ASN A 76 -3.43 -24.53 -19.16
CA ASN A 76 -4.02 -24.27 -20.48
C ASN A 76 -5.06 -23.13 -20.45
N VAL A 77 -5.10 -22.38 -19.36
CA VAL A 77 -6.01 -21.25 -19.12
C VAL A 77 -5.20 -20.10 -18.51
N THR A 78 -5.66 -18.88 -18.73
CA THR A 78 -5.07 -17.66 -18.14
C THR A 78 -6.01 -17.05 -17.10
N PHE A 79 -5.53 -16.14 -16.25
CA PHE A 79 -6.37 -15.44 -15.28
C PHE A 79 -7.52 -14.64 -15.92
N VAL A 80 -7.36 -14.19 -17.17
CA VAL A 80 -8.44 -13.51 -17.92
C VAL A 80 -9.47 -14.50 -18.49
N GLN A 81 -9.08 -15.77 -18.66
CA GLN A 81 -9.95 -16.83 -19.19
C GLN A 81 -10.57 -17.71 -18.09
N ASP A 82 -10.07 -17.64 -16.85
CA ASP A 82 -10.61 -18.41 -15.73
C ASP A 82 -12.07 -18.00 -15.46
N LEU A 83 -12.97 -18.97 -15.58
CA LEU A 83 -14.41 -18.76 -15.40
C LEU A 83 -14.84 -18.85 -13.93
N ASN A 84 -13.97 -19.36 -13.05
CA ASN A 84 -14.29 -19.50 -11.63
C ASN A 84 -14.24 -18.15 -10.90
N PHE A 85 -13.33 -17.26 -11.31
CA PHE A 85 -13.12 -15.97 -10.65
C PHE A 85 -12.91 -14.84 -11.65
N SER A 86 -13.53 -13.68 -11.40
CA SER A 86 -13.28 -12.44 -12.15
C SER A 86 -12.00 -11.74 -11.67
N TRP A 87 -10.86 -12.43 -11.79
CA TRP A 87 -9.56 -11.99 -11.28
C TRP A 87 -9.26 -10.52 -11.53
N LYS A 88 -8.62 -9.89 -10.54
CA LYS A 88 -8.17 -8.50 -10.58
C LYS A 88 -6.65 -8.47 -10.58
N ARG A 89 -6.11 -7.53 -11.37
CA ARG A 89 -4.75 -7.01 -11.19
C ARG A 89 -4.79 -6.07 -10.00
N GLY A 90 -4.65 -6.63 -8.81
CA GLY A 90 -4.63 -5.88 -7.57
C GLY A 90 -3.34 -5.09 -7.48
N HIS A 91 -3.45 -3.78 -7.30
CA HIS A 91 -2.30 -2.97 -6.96
C HIS A 91 -1.83 -3.31 -5.54
N LEU A 92 -0.52 -3.35 -5.27
CA LEU A 92 -0.01 -3.42 -3.90
C LEU A 92 -0.03 -2.03 -3.24
N VAL A 93 0.47 -1.02 -3.96
CA VAL A 93 0.25 0.40 -3.66
C VAL A 93 -0.80 0.94 -4.61
N ASN A 94 -1.90 1.49 -4.10
CA ASN A 94 -3.00 2.02 -4.90
C ASN A 94 -2.52 2.98 -6.00
N GLY A 95 -3.12 2.88 -7.19
CA GLY A 95 -2.89 3.79 -8.32
C GLY A 95 -3.32 5.24 -8.07
N GLU A 96 -4.17 5.50 -7.07
CA GLU A 96 -4.48 6.84 -6.57
C GLU A 96 -3.35 7.44 -5.71
N TRP A 97 -2.44 6.59 -5.22
CA TRP A 97 -1.30 6.93 -4.35
C TRP A 97 0.03 6.87 -5.11
N SER A 98 -0.02 7.12 -6.42
CA SER A 98 1.09 7.03 -7.37
C SER A 98 1.62 5.62 -7.65
N GLY A 99 1.01 4.55 -7.11
CA GLY A 99 1.41 3.18 -7.42
C GLY A 99 1.35 2.89 -8.93
N PRO A 100 2.39 2.31 -9.55
CA PRO A 100 2.41 2.12 -10.99
C PRO A 100 1.48 0.98 -11.43
N GLY A 101 0.98 1.10 -12.66
CA GLY A 101 0.15 0.11 -13.34
C GLY A 101 0.91 -1.12 -13.88
N GLN A 102 2.02 -1.52 -13.26
CA GLN A 102 2.99 -2.51 -13.77
C GLN A 102 3.12 -3.73 -12.84
N TRP A 103 3.68 -4.84 -13.35
CA TRP A 103 3.73 -6.11 -12.60
C TRP A 103 4.54 -6.05 -11.30
N ASP A 104 5.49 -5.13 -11.17
CA ASP A 104 6.26 -4.87 -9.95
C ASP A 104 5.44 -4.21 -8.83
N ASN A 105 4.23 -3.74 -9.13
CA ASN A 105 3.25 -3.25 -8.15
C ASN A 105 1.90 -4.00 -8.22
N MET A 106 1.87 -5.16 -8.86
CA MET A 106 0.61 -5.90 -9.05
C MET A 106 0.68 -7.32 -8.58
N THR A 107 -0.46 -7.85 -8.17
CA THR A 107 -0.62 -9.26 -7.88
C THR A 107 -2.01 -9.73 -8.28
N PRO A 108 -2.19 -11.01 -8.66
CA PRO A 108 -3.53 -11.57 -8.85
C PRO A 108 -4.29 -11.55 -7.52
N LEU A 109 -5.47 -10.93 -7.51
CA LEU A 109 -6.41 -10.96 -6.39
C LEU A 109 -7.79 -11.39 -6.91
N THR A 110 -8.54 -12.13 -6.11
CA THR A 110 -9.97 -12.32 -6.37
C THR A 110 -10.73 -10.98 -6.20
N PRO A 111 -11.96 -10.87 -6.73
CA PRO A 111 -12.78 -9.67 -6.54
C PRO A 111 -12.99 -9.30 -5.07
N GLY A 112 -13.20 -10.30 -4.20
CA GLY A 112 -13.42 -10.10 -2.77
C GLY A 112 -12.19 -9.50 -2.10
N ASP A 113 -11.03 -10.09 -2.34
CA ASP A 113 -9.74 -9.62 -1.83
C ASP A 113 -9.40 -8.20 -2.25
N ASN A 114 -9.58 -7.89 -3.54
CA ASN A 114 -9.33 -6.54 -4.05
C ASN A 114 -10.28 -5.51 -3.39
N SER A 115 -11.51 -5.90 -3.06
CA SER A 115 -12.48 -5.04 -2.36
C SER A 115 -12.12 -4.85 -0.88
N ASN A 116 -11.66 -5.93 -0.23
CA ASN A 116 -11.15 -5.89 1.14
C ASN A 116 -9.92 -4.99 1.24
N HIS A 117 -9.01 -5.10 0.27
CA HIS A 117 -7.83 -4.26 0.18
C HIS A 117 -8.20 -2.78 0.05
N LYS A 118 -9.14 -2.44 -0.84
CA LYS A 118 -9.69 -1.07 -0.95
C LYS A 118 -10.27 -0.56 0.37
N THR A 119 -10.91 -1.42 1.16
CA THR A 119 -11.45 -1.04 2.48
C THR A 119 -10.34 -0.64 3.45
N VAL A 120 -9.22 -1.36 3.46
CA VAL A 120 -8.02 -1.01 4.24
C VAL A 120 -7.45 0.32 3.77
N GLU A 121 -7.38 0.53 2.46
CA GLU A 121 -6.88 1.78 1.88
C GLU A 121 -7.76 2.98 2.23
N GLN A 122 -9.09 2.81 2.24
CA GLN A 122 -10.02 3.85 2.69
C GLN A 122 -9.82 4.22 4.17
N TYR A 123 -9.51 3.24 5.03
CA TYR A 123 -9.17 3.52 6.42
C TYR A 123 -7.90 4.38 6.55
N MET A 124 -6.87 4.13 5.72
CA MET A 124 -5.67 4.98 5.65
C MET A 124 -6.00 6.39 5.17
N ARG A 125 -6.84 6.52 4.14
CA ARG A 125 -7.31 7.82 3.63
C ARG A 125 -8.02 8.63 4.74
N ASN A 126 -8.83 7.98 5.56
CA ASN A 126 -9.51 8.63 6.69
C ASN A 126 -8.51 9.16 7.74
N PHE A 127 -7.40 8.46 7.97
CA PHE A 127 -6.33 8.95 8.85
C PHE A 127 -5.64 10.18 8.26
N CYS A 128 -5.32 10.16 6.96
CA CYS A 128 -4.75 11.33 6.27
C CYS A 128 -5.68 12.55 6.37
N GLN A 129 -7.00 12.36 6.24
CA GLN A 129 -7.98 13.44 6.43
C GLN A 129 -7.96 13.98 7.86
N ALA A 130 -7.89 13.12 8.88
CA ALA A 130 -7.78 13.54 10.27
C ALA A 130 -6.49 14.34 10.52
N SER A 131 -5.35 13.89 9.96
CA SER A 131 -4.10 14.62 10.02
C SER A 131 -4.18 15.98 9.32
N LEU A 132 -4.84 16.05 8.16
CA LEU A 132 -5.05 17.29 7.42
C LEU A 132 -5.86 18.29 8.25
N ASN A 133 -6.96 17.85 8.86
CA ASN A 133 -7.81 18.67 9.72
C ASN A 133 -7.04 19.20 10.95
N TYR A 134 -6.20 18.35 11.56
CA TYR A 134 -5.34 18.77 12.67
C TYR A 134 -4.31 19.82 12.24
N ASP A 135 -3.72 19.68 11.05
CA ASP A 135 -2.73 20.62 10.54
C ASP A 135 -3.33 21.98 10.17
N ALA A 136 -4.56 21.98 9.66
CA ALA A 136 -5.31 23.16 9.25
C ALA A 136 -5.88 23.98 10.42
N THR A 137 -5.85 23.46 11.65
CA THR A 137 -6.51 24.08 12.82
C THR A 137 -5.53 24.61 13.87
N GLY A 138 -5.78 25.84 14.33
CA GLY A 138 -5.04 26.47 15.43
C GLY A 138 -3.64 26.96 15.03
N PRO A 139 -2.69 27.02 15.98
CA PRO A 139 -1.34 27.55 15.71
C PRO A 139 -0.52 26.60 14.83
N TYR A 140 0.54 27.13 14.21
CA TYR A 140 1.49 26.39 13.40
C TYR A 140 1.92 25.06 14.04
N LYS A 141 1.89 23.98 13.26
CA LYS A 141 2.40 22.66 13.67
C LYS A 141 3.78 22.43 13.06
N PRO A 142 4.79 22.01 13.84
CA PRO A 142 6.15 21.80 13.33
C PRO A 142 6.35 20.46 12.60
N ALA A 143 5.33 19.60 12.53
CA ALA A 143 5.43 18.31 11.88
C ALA A 143 4.11 17.92 11.20
N TRP A 144 4.25 17.12 10.14
CA TRP A 144 3.17 16.37 9.51
C TRP A 144 3.03 14.99 10.15
N TYR A 145 1.82 14.44 10.09
CA TYR A 145 1.56 13.04 10.40
C TYR A 145 1.15 12.33 9.11
N GLY A 146 1.90 11.29 8.76
CA GLY A 146 1.66 10.50 7.56
C GLY A 146 1.58 9.01 7.89
N ILE A 147 1.58 8.19 6.86
CA ILE A 147 1.49 6.73 6.97
C ILE A 147 2.68 6.12 6.23
N ALA A 148 3.49 5.33 6.93
CA ALA A 148 4.38 4.38 6.28
C ALA A 148 3.56 3.12 5.96
N TYR A 149 3.30 2.90 4.67
CA TYR A 149 2.44 1.83 4.18
C TYR A 149 3.28 0.76 3.47
N LEU A 150 2.99 -0.51 3.74
CA LEU A 150 3.69 -1.65 3.17
C LEU A 150 2.69 -2.78 2.90
N VAL A 151 2.73 -3.33 1.69
CA VAL A 151 2.03 -4.56 1.33
C VAL A 151 3.02 -5.60 0.87
N GLN A 152 2.97 -6.79 1.46
CA GLN A 152 3.83 -7.92 1.11
C GLN A 152 2.96 -9.09 0.63
N CYS A 153 3.31 -9.68 -0.50
CA CYS A 153 2.68 -10.92 -0.94
C CYS A 153 3.17 -12.10 -0.11
N SER A 154 2.30 -13.07 0.15
CA SER A 154 2.68 -14.37 0.68
C SER A 154 3.69 -15.06 -0.24
N THR A 155 4.68 -15.75 0.34
CA THR A 155 5.55 -16.66 -0.44
C THR A 155 4.78 -17.90 -0.88
N ASP A 156 3.79 -18.30 -0.09
CA ASP A 156 2.96 -19.45 -0.40
C ASP A 156 1.96 -19.11 -1.52
N PRO A 157 1.73 -20.04 -2.46
CA PRO A 157 0.70 -19.86 -3.46
C PRO A 157 -0.67 -20.16 -2.88
N TRP A 158 -1.72 -19.73 -3.58
CA TRP A 158 -3.10 -20.01 -3.17
C TRP A 158 -3.48 -21.49 -3.31
N ALA A 159 -2.84 -22.20 -4.24
CA ALA A 159 -3.05 -23.63 -4.46
C ALA A 159 -2.75 -24.47 -3.22
N ALA A 160 -3.69 -25.34 -2.83
CA ALA A 160 -3.52 -26.29 -1.72
C ALA A 160 -2.35 -27.27 -1.96
N VAL A 161 -2.17 -27.71 -3.21
CA VAL A 161 -1.01 -28.52 -3.64
C VAL A 161 -0.40 -27.86 -4.87
N PRO A 162 0.72 -27.13 -4.72
CA PRO A 162 1.27 -26.35 -5.81
C PRO A 162 1.81 -27.22 -6.96
N ALA A 163 1.46 -26.89 -8.19
CA ALA A 163 1.92 -27.58 -9.38
C ALA A 163 2.06 -26.63 -10.59
N ASN A 164 2.98 -26.95 -11.50
CA ASN A 164 3.20 -26.15 -12.71
C ASN A 164 1.95 -26.02 -13.59
N ALA A 165 1.09 -27.04 -13.63
CA ALA A 165 -0.09 -27.08 -14.48
C ALA A 165 -1.34 -26.43 -13.84
N ASP A 166 -1.23 -26.03 -12.57
CA ASP A 166 -2.33 -25.41 -11.82
C ASP A 166 -2.20 -23.88 -11.86
N LEU A 167 -3.25 -23.20 -12.33
CA LEU A 167 -3.30 -21.74 -12.43
C LEU A 167 -3.13 -21.05 -11.07
N TYR A 168 -3.72 -21.61 -10.01
CA TYR A 168 -3.75 -20.99 -8.68
C TYR A 168 -2.40 -21.05 -7.97
N SER A 169 -1.49 -21.90 -8.46
CA SER A 169 -0.09 -21.97 -8.03
C SER A 169 0.71 -20.69 -8.37
N TYR A 170 0.15 -19.81 -9.21
CA TYR A 170 0.73 -18.52 -9.61
C TYR A 170 0.15 -17.30 -8.88
N ALA A 171 -0.91 -17.46 -8.08
CA ALA A 171 -1.45 -16.41 -7.23
C ALA A 171 -0.88 -16.53 -5.80
N PRO A 172 -0.65 -15.42 -5.06
CA PRO A 172 -0.33 -15.52 -3.64
C PRO A 172 -1.53 -16.03 -2.85
N ALA A 173 -1.29 -16.77 -1.76
CA ALA A 173 -2.38 -17.16 -0.85
C ALA A 173 -3.05 -15.96 -0.16
N PHE A 174 -2.28 -14.91 0.11
CA PHE A 174 -2.73 -13.68 0.73
C PHE A 174 -1.75 -12.53 0.48
N ILE A 175 -2.20 -11.31 0.75
CA ILE A 175 -1.34 -10.15 0.95
C ILE A 175 -1.39 -9.71 2.42
N ARG A 176 -0.25 -9.27 2.95
CA ARG A 176 -0.15 -8.67 4.28
C ARG A 176 -0.01 -7.17 4.12
N VAL A 177 -0.95 -6.42 4.66
CA VAL A 177 -0.94 -4.95 4.67
C VAL A 177 -0.52 -4.48 6.06
N SER A 178 0.54 -3.69 6.13
CA SER A 178 1.10 -3.10 7.34
C SER A 178 1.09 -1.58 7.22
N TRP A 179 0.73 -0.90 8.30
CA TRP A 179 0.71 0.57 8.33
C TRP A 179 1.16 1.12 9.68
N ARG A 180 1.87 2.26 9.64
CA ARG A 180 2.39 2.95 10.82
C ARG A 180 2.13 4.44 10.69
N ALA A 181 1.59 5.07 11.72
CA ALA A 181 1.63 6.52 11.82
C ALA A 181 3.08 6.97 12.01
N VAL A 182 3.49 7.94 11.19
CA VAL A 182 4.85 8.48 11.22
C VAL A 182 4.81 10.00 11.31
N ARG A 183 5.75 10.56 12.08
CA ARG A 183 5.88 12.01 12.26
C ARG A 183 7.00 12.54 11.39
N ILE A 184 6.68 13.49 10.51
CA ILE A 184 7.63 14.06 9.55
C ILE A 184 7.83 15.54 9.90
N PRO A 185 9.03 15.98 10.33
CA PRO A 185 9.31 17.39 10.56
C PRO A 185 9.03 18.21 9.30
N LYS A 186 8.36 19.37 9.44
CA LYS A 186 8.16 20.25 8.29
C LYS A 186 9.50 20.92 7.94
N PRO A 187 10.01 20.77 6.71
CA PRO A 187 11.23 21.46 6.32
C PRO A 187 10.94 22.94 6.06
N ASN A 188 11.94 23.80 6.29
CA ASN A 188 11.90 25.19 5.84
C ASN A 188 12.42 25.28 4.40
N LEU A 189 11.65 24.76 3.44
CA LEU A 189 12.02 24.64 2.04
C LEU A 189 10.88 25.12 1.11
N PRO A 190 11.20 25.64 -0.08
CA PRO A 190 10.17 25.93 -1.09
C PRO A 190 9.47 24.64 -1.56
N PRO A 191 8.21 24.71 -2.05
CA PRO A 191 7.44 23.53 -2.47
C PRO A 191 8.18 22.59 -3.45
N THR A 192 8.95 23.15 -4.37
CA THR A 192 9.74 22.40 -5.36
C THR A 192 10.85 21.51 -4.77
N ARG A 193 11.20 21.72 -3.49
CA ARG A 193 12.23 20.95 -2.78
C ARG A 193 11.65 19.95 -1.77
N ILE A 194 10.33 19.97 -1.55
CA ILE A 194 9.66 19.11 -0.55
C ILE A 194 9.78 17.63 -0.93
N GLN A 195 9.57 17.28 -2.21
CA GLN A 195 9.69 15.90 -2.67
C GLN A 195 11.10 15.34 -2.41
N ALA A 196 12.14 16.08 -2.80
CA ALA A 196 13.53 15.71 -2.55
C ALA A 196 13.86 15.59 -1.05
N TYR A 197 13.26 16.43 -0.20
CA TYR A 197 13.38 16.31 1.26
C TYR A 197 12.79 14.99 1.77
N LEU A 198 11.59 14.62 1.33
CA LEU A 198 10.92 13.38 1.74
C LEU A 198 11.64 12.14 1.21
N ASP A 199 12.12 12.22 -0.04
CA ASP A 199 12.93 11.18 -0.68
C ASP A 199 14.34 11.08 -0.10
N GLY A 200 14.76 12.04 0.74
CA GLY A 200 16.00 11.99 1.53
C GLY A 200 15.78 11.73 3.03
N TYR A 201 14.54 11.82 3.52
CA TYR A 201 14.22 11.69 4.95
C TYR A 201 14.34 10.23 5.42
N ASN A 202 15.27 9.97 6.35
CA ASN A 202 15.53 8.64 6.89
C ASN A 202 14.94 8.49 8.29
N GLY A 203 14.41 7.30 8.60
CA GLY A 203 14.05 6.92 9.97
C GLY A 203 12.66 7.33 10.45
N PHE A 204 11.69 7.44 9.53
CA PHE A 204 10.27 7.77 9.77
C PHE A 204 9.81 7.51 11.22
N PRO A 205 9.91 8.53 12.11
CA PRO A 205 9.72 8.34 13.53
C PRO A 205 8.32 7.82 13.84
N THR A 206 8.27 6.73 14.61
CA THR A 206 7.01 6.18 15.13
C THR A 206 6.29 7.19 16.01
N VAL A 207 4.96 7.10 16.06
CA VAL A 207 4.12 8.03 16.83
C VAL A 207 3.44 7.29 17.98
N PRO A 208 3.96 7.34 19.22
CA PRO A 208 3.35 6.64 20.36
C PRO A 208 1.98 7.20 20.76
N VAL A 209 1.79 8.52 20.60
CA VAL A 209 0.55 9.22 20.92
C VAL A 209 0.19 10.15 19.77
N LEU A 210 -1.00 9.97 19.20
CA LEU A 210 -1.52 10.85 18.16
C LEU A 210 -2.07 12.14 18.78
N PRO A 211 -1.84 13.31 18.17
CA PRO A 211 -2.39 14.57 18.66
C PRO A 211 -3.85 14.81 18.22
N PHE A 212 -4.45 13.82 17.55
CA PHE A 212 -5.83 13.82 17.11
C PHE A 212 -6.42 12.42 17.27
N GLN A 213 -7.74 12.32 17.25
CA GLN A 213 -8.41 11.04 17.33
C GLN A 213 -8.16 10.23 16.05
N ALA A 214 -7.62 9.03 16.20
CA ALA A 214 -7.49 8.08 15.09
C ALA A 214 -8.88 7.72 14.54
N PRO A 215 -9.02 7.51 13.22
CA PRO A 215 -10.25 6.97 12.66
C PRO A 215 -10.59 5.62 13.29
N ALA A 216 -11.87 5.32 13.44
CA ALA A 216 -12.30 4.00 13.91
C ALA A 216 -11.89 2.94 12.88
N ARG A 217 -11.27 1.86 13.35
CA ARG A 217 -10.95 0.72 12.50
C ARG A 217 -12.25 0.06 12.02
N PRO A 218 -12.47 -0.08 10.70
CA PRO A 218 -13.62 -0.81 10.18
C PRO A 218 -13.72 -2.21 10.76
N GLY A 219 -14.92 -2.64 11.17
CA GLY A 219 -15.13 -4.00 11.72
C GLY A 219 -14.74 -5.11 10.73
N ALA A 220 -14.84 -4.85 9.42
CA ALA A 220 -14.38 -5.74 8.35
C ALA A 220 -12.84 -5.91 8.30
N ILE A 221 -12.07 -5.00 8.92
CA ILE A 221 -10.61 -5.09 9.08
C ILE A 221 -10.25 -5.82 10.42
N GLY A 222 -11.26 -6.36 11.12
CA GLY A 222 -11.11 -6.97 12.45
C GLY A 222 -11.06 -8.50 12.48
N GLY A 223 -11.15 -9.20 11.34
CA GLY A 223 -11.15 -10.66 11.29
C GLY A 223 -10.35 -11.19 10.11
N ALA A 224 -9.59 -12.27 10.33
CA ALA A 224 -8.92 -12.97 9.25
C ALA A 224 -10.00 -13.60 8.35
N CYS A 225 -10.23 -13.05 7.16
CA CYS A 225 -10.94 -13.75 6.11
C CYS A 225 -9.97 -14.77 5.54
N VAL A 226 -9.90 -15.95 6.16
CA VAL A 226 -9.08 -17.05 5.66
C VAL A 226 -9.99 -17.98 4.85
N PRO A 227 -9.73 -18.23 3.56
CA PRO A 227 -10.46 -19.26 2.82
C PRO A 227 -10.28 -20.63 3.50
N LEU A 228 -11.26 -21.51 3.30
CA LEU A 228 -11.28 -22.85 3.90
C LEU A 228 -9.97 -23.60 3.64
N GLY A 229 -9.26 -23.97 4.71
CA GLY A 229 -8.01 -24.76 4.65
C GLY A 229 -6.71 -23.95 4.75
N ASN A 230 -6.75 -22.62 4.67
CA ASN A 230 -5.58 -21.77 4.93
C ASN A 230 -5.50 -21.40 6.43
N VAL A 231 -4.31 -21.02 6.89
CA VAL A 231 -4.05 -20.57 8.28
C VAL A 231 -3.46 -19.16 8.22
N ALA A 232 -3.90 -18.28 9.11
CA ALA A 232 -3.31 -16.95 9.26
C ALA A 232 -1.85 -17.02 9.75
N GLY A 233 -1.03 -16.04 9.39
CA GLY A 233 0.35 -15.93 9.85
C GLY A 233 1.39 -16.62 8.97
N GLY A 234 1.09 -16.83 7.69
CA GLY A 234 2.04 -17.42 6.74
C GLY A 234 3.27 -16.55 6.45
N PRO A 235 4.33 -17.13 5.84
CA PRO A 235 5.49 -16.38 5.38
C PRO A 235 5.12 -15.39 4.26
N VAL A 236 5.78 -14.23 4.25
CA VAL A 236 5.66 -13.21 3.21
C VAL A 236 7.04 -12.88 2.66
N PHE A 237 7.11 -12.35 1.44
CA PHE A 237 8.39 -11.89 0.89
C PHE A 237 8.99 -10.81 1.79
N PRO A 238 10.31 -10.84 2.05
CA PRO A 238 10.94 -9.91 2.97
C PRO A 238 10.89 -8.48 2.44
N TYR A 239 10.72 -7.53 3.36
CA TYR A 239 10.82 -6.12 3.04
C TYR A 239 12.28 -5.73 2.77
N GLY A 240 12.53 -5.02 1.66
CA GLY A 240 13.87 -4.63 1.21
C GLY A 240 14.59 -3.54 2.02
N GLY A 241 14.01 -3.07 3.12
CA GLY A 241 14.70 -2.17 4.07
C GLY A 241 14.89 -0.72 3.60
N PHE A 242 14.04 -0.24 2.69
CA PHE A 242 14.20 1.09 2.08
C PHE A 242 13.86 2.28 2.98
N TYR A 243 13.02 2.08 3.99
CA TYR A 243 12.84 2.99 5.11
C TYR A 243 13.95 2.86 6.17
N GLY A 244 14.96 2.03 5.91
CA GLY A 244 15.64 1.28 6.97
C GLY A 244 14.74 0.15 7.47
N PRO A 245 14.82 -0.23 8.75
CA PRO A 245 13.81 -1.09 9.36
C PRO A 245 12.42 -0.49 9.19
N TYR A 246 11.44 -1.31 8.82
CA TYR A 246 10.05 -0.86 8.79
C TYR A 246 9.62 -0.41 10.21
N PRO A 247 8.94 0.74 10.38
CA PRO A 247 8.67 1.27 11.71
C PRO A 247 7.88 0.29 12.59
N ALA A 248 8.26 0.19 13.87
CA ALA A 248 7.58 -0.67 14.82
C ALA A 248 6.18 -0.13 15.16
N ALA A 249 5.21 -1.03 15.31
CA ALA A 249 3.84 -0.65 15.68
C ALA A 249 3.80 -0.02 17.08
N GLN A 250 3.03 1.05 17.23
CA GLN A 250 2.77 1.71 18.51
C GLN A 250 1.34 1.44 18.99
N ALA A 251 1.11 1.52 20.30
CA ALA A 251 -0.22 1.46 20.89
C ALA A 251 -0.98 2.80 20.77
N ASN A 252 -0.94 3.42 19.59
CA ASN A 252 -1.51 4.75 19.32
C ASN A 252 -2.98 4.72 18.86
N GLY A 253 -3.60 3.54 18.87
CA GLY A 253 -4.98 3.32 18.41
C GLY A 253 -5.16 3.27 16.89
N PHE A 254 -4.12 3.53 16.10
CA PHE A 254 -4.15 3.51 14.64
C PHE A 254 -3.35 2.34 14.05
N ASP A 255 -2.08 2.22 14.43
CA ASP A 255 -1.10 1.28 13.87
C ASP A 255 -1.63 -0.15 13.83
N GLY A 256 -1.26 -0.88 12.77
CA GLY A 256 -1.77 -2.23 12.61
C GLY A 256 -1.19 -2.98 11.43
N GLN A 257 -1.65 -4.21 11.33
CA GLN A 257 -1.33 -5.15 10.28
C GLN A 257 -2.53 -6.07 10.08
N ILE A 258 -2.78 -6.47 8.84
CA ILE A 258 -3.80 -7.45 8.49
C ILE A 258 -3.35 -8.32 7.32
N GLU A 259 -3.89 -9.52 7.25
CA GLU A 259 -3.79 -10.41 6.07
C GLU A 259 -5.13 -10.42 5.33
N ILE A 260 -5.06 -10.30 4.01
CA ILE A 260 -6.20 -10.42 3.10
C ILE A 260 -5.95 -11.66 2.25
N HIS A 261 -6.72 -12.72 2.50
CA HIS A 261 -6.54 -14.01 1.84
C HIS A 261 -7.59 -14.24 0.76
N GLN A 262 -7.16 -14.89 -0.32
CA GLN A 262 -7.94 -15.14 -1.53
C GLN A 262 -9.24 -15.88 -1.21
N ASN A 263 -10.38 -15.31 -1.59
CA ASN A 263 -11.70 -15.94 -1.43
C ASN A 263 -12.58 -15.95 -2.70
#